data_AF-A0A2H9TBU4-F1
#
_entry.id   AF-A0A2H9TBU4-F1
#
_cell.length_a   1.000
_cell.length_b   1.000
_cell.length_c   1.000
_cell.angle_alpha   90.00
_cell.angle_beta   90.00
_cell.angle_gamma   90.00
#
_symmetry.space_group_name_H-M   'P 1'
#
loop_
_entity.id
_entity.type
_entity.pdbx_description
1 polymer ?
#
loop_
_entity_poly.entity_id
_entity_poly.type
_entity_poly.pdbx_seq_one_letter_code
_entity_poly.pdbx_strand_id
1 'polypeptide(L)'
;MTGKRPFRFYMPDGTIETNTDTAYLRGKGMDDAYILRRQAQQEAHLVAERHHERNWRYREMAHTDKLMMPDSTYDGQPVKDSPMETDILAYRKALRDYDLKHMERPVRPGWFRPVQ
;
A
#
# COMPACT_ATOMS: atom_id res chain seq x y z
N MET A 1 -15.69 18.31 -14.34
CA MET A 1 -14.25 18.00 -14.13
C MET A 1 -14.14 16.58 -13.58
N THR A 2 -13.97 15.59 -14.45
CA THR A 2 -13.80 14.18 -14.07
C THR A 2 -12.34 13.96 -13.69
N GLY A 3 -12.05 14.00 -12.39
CA GLY A 3 -10.72 13.68 -11.86
C GLY A 3 -10.37 12.23 -12.19
N LYS A 4 -9.55 12.03 -13.22
CA LYS A 4 -8.96 10.73 -13.53
C LYS A 4 -8.08 10.34 -12.34
N ARG A 5 -8.42 9.25 -11.66
CA ARG A 5 -7.59 8.71 -10.58
C ARG A 5 -6.25 8.25 -11.18
N PRO A 6 -5.10 8.58 -10.58
CA PRO A 6 -3.79 8.15 -11.08
C PRO A 6 -3.70 6.63 -11.14
N PHE A 7 -3.06 6.11 -12.18
CA PHE A 7 -2.65 4.72 -12.24
C PHE A 7 -1.43 4.51 -11.34
N ARG A 8 -1.48 3.47 -10.51
CA ARG A 8 -0.37 3.09 -9.61
C ARG A 8 0.28 1.81 -10.10
N PHE A 9 1.59 1.85 -10.25
CA PHE A 9 2.42 0.70 -10.54
C PHE A 9 3.36 0.48 -9.35
N TYR A 10 3.33 -0.72 -8.76
CA TYR A 10 4.19 -1.10 -7.65
C TYR A 10 5.40 -1.86 -8.20
N MET A 11 6.59 -1.28 -8.05
CA MET A 11 7.87 -1.86 -8.46
C MET A 11 8.75 -2.12 -7.22
N PRO A 12 9.79 -2.98 -7.31
CA PRO A 12 10.65 -3.31 -6.18
C PRO A 12 11.38 -2.09 -5.57
N ASP A 13 11.54 -1.02 -6.33
CA ASP A 13 12.26 0.22 -5.99
C ASP A 13 11.34 1.41 -5.67
N GLY A 14 10.02 1.26 -5.79
CA GLY A 14 9.07 2.33 -5.49
C GLY A 14 7.68 2.17 -6.11
N THR A 15 6.82 3.16 -5.86
CA THR A 15 5.50 3.26 -6.50
C THR A 15 5.55 4.36 -7.54
N ILE A 16 5.21 4.04 -8.79
CA ILE A 16 5.03 5.04 -9.84
C ILE A 16 3.54 5.36 -9.93
N GLU A 17 3.19 6.62 -9.65
CA GLU A 17 1.87 7.17 -9.93
C GLU A 17 1.92 7.94 -11.25
N THR A 18 1.10 7.55 -12.23
CA THR A 18 0.97 8.31 -13.48
C THR A 18 -0.49 8.64 -13.79
N ASN A 19 -0.74 9.92 -14.08
CA ASN A 19 -2.02 10.41 -14.59
C ASN A 19 -2.14 10.27 -16.11
N THR A 20 -1.05 9.95 -16.80
CA THR A 20 -0.98 9.95 -18.27
C THR A 20 0.13 9.03 -18.74
N ASP A 21 -0.26 7.92 -19.35
CA ASP A 21 0.67 7.01 -20.03
C ASP A 21 1.31 7.73 -21.23
N THR A 22 2.61 7.57 -21.45
CA THR A 22 3.37 8.24 -22.53
C THR A 22 2.86 7.90 -23.94
N ALA A 23 2.01 6.88 -24.09
CA ALA A 23 1.23 6.62 -25.30
C ALA A 23 0.27 7.79 -25.68
N TYR A 24 -0.17 8.57 -24.70
CA TYR A 24 -1.00 9.78 -24.86
C TYR A 24 -0.23 10.93 -25.53
N LEU A 25 1.06 11.09 -25.24
CA LEU A 25 1.90 12.12 -25.86
C LEU A 25 2.14 11.87 -27.36
N ARG A 26 1.83 10.67 -27.87
CA ARG A 26 2.01 10.27 -29.28
C ARG A 26 0.71 10.23 -30.11
N GLY A 27 -0.39 10.80 -29.63
CA GLY A 27 -1.53 11.16 -30.48
C GLY A 27 -2.47 10.02 -30.90
N LYS A 28 -2.47 8.86 -30.23
CA LYS A 28 -3.51 7.83 -30.45
C LYS A 28 -4.71 8.10 -29.54
N GLY A 29 -5.88 8.34 -30.14
CA GLY A 29 -7.14 8.55 -29.42
C GLY A 29 -7.47 7.38 -28.49
N MET A 30 -8.04 7.69 -27.32
CA MET A 30 -8.63 6.69 -26.43
C MET A 30 -10.01 6.32 -27.00
N ASP A 31 -10.08 5.27 -27.81
CA ASP A 31 -11.35 4.60 -28.05
C ASP A 31 -11.73 3.74 -26.83
N ASP A 32 -13.02 3.39 -26.72
CA ASP A 32 -13.53 2.61 -25.60
C ASP A 32 -12.84 1.23 -25.51
N ALA A 33 -12.43 0.67 -26.65
CA ALA A 33 -11.69 -0.58 -26.72
C ALA A 33 -10.31 -0.50 -26.04
N TYR A 34 -9.59 0.60 -26.22
CA TYR A 34 -8.32 0.87 -25.55
C TYR A 34 -8.50 0.96 -24.04
N ILE A 35 -9.52 1.70 -23.58
CA ILE A 35 -9.81 1.86 -22.14
C ILE A 35 -10.14 0.51 -21.50
N LEU A 36 -11.00 -0.28 -22.14
CA LEU A 36 -11.38 -1.62 -21.66
C LEU A 36 -10.18 -2.57 -21.59
N ARG A 37 -9.32 -2.58 -22.63
CA ARG A 37 -8.10 -3.40 -22.63
C ARG A 37 -7.16 -3.04 -21.48
N ARG A 38 -7.02 -1.75 -21.18
CA ARG A 38 -6.16 -1.28 -20.07
C ARG A 38 -6.72 -1.62 -18.70
N GLN A 39 -8.03 -1.49 -18.51
CA GLN A 39 -8.70 -1.94 -17.29
C GLN A 39 -8.49 -3.45 -17.06
N ALA A 40 -8.65 -4.26 -18.12
CA ALA A 40 -8.39 -5.69 -18.04
C ALA A 40 -6.93 -6.03 -17.70
N GLN A 41 -5.96 -5.31 -18.28
CA GLN A 41 -4.53 -5.49 -17.96
C GLN A 41 -4.22 -5.11 -16.51
N GLN A 42 -4.79 -4.01 -16.01
CA GLN A 42 -4.63 -3.60 -14.63
C GLN A 42 -5.25 -4.63 -13.68
N GLU A 43 -6.46 -5.11 -13.97
CA GLU A 43 -7.11 -6.14 -13.15
C GLU A 43 -6.32 -7.45 -13.13
N ALA A 44 -5.82 -7.91 -14.29
CA ALA A 44 -4.97 -9.10 -14.37
C ALA A 44 -3.70 -8.96 -13.52
N HIS A 45 -3.06 -7.79 -13.54
CA HIS A 45 -1.90 -7.51 -12.70
C HIS A 45 -2.26 -7.52 -11.20
N LEU A 46 -3.34 -6.85 -10.78
CA LEU A 46 -3.78 -6.84 -9.38
C LEU A 46 -4.14 -8.24 -8.88
N VAL A 47 -4.68 -9.11 -9.75
CA VAL A 47 -4.94 -10.51 -9.42
C VAL A 47 -3.64 -11.28 -9.20
N ALA A 48 -2.64 -11.09 -10.06
CA ALA A 48 -1.33 -11.72 -9.92
C ALA A 48 -0.60 -11.29 -8.63
N GLU A 49 -0.68 -10.00 -8.28
CA GLU A 49 -0.01 -9.44 -7.10
C GLU A 49 -0.71 -9.75 -5.76
N ARG A 50 -1.96 -10.22 -5.79
CA ARG A 50 -2.77 -10.45 -4.58
C ARG A 50 -2.04 -11.31 -3.53
N HIS A 51 -1.31 -12.34 -3.97
CA HIS A 51 -0.54 -13.19 -3.06
C HIS A 51 0.63 -12.46 -2.42
N HIS A 52 1.38 -11.67 -3.21
CA HIS A 52 2.50 -10.87 -2.70
C HIS A 52 2.03 -9.83 -1.69
N GLU A 53 0.94 -9.14 -1.97
CA GLU A 53 0.33 -8.14 -1.07
C GLU A 53 -0.19 -8.75 0.22
N ARG A 54 -0.82 -9.93 0.13
CA ARG A 54 -1.27 -10.67 1.31
C ARG A 54 -0.09 -11.04 2.21
N ASN A 55 1.00 -11.53 1.62
CA ASN A 55 2.19 -11.91 2.36
C ASN A 55 2.90 -10.69 2.97
N TRP A 56 2.98 -9.60 2.22
CA TRP A 56 3.49 -8.32 2.72
C TRP A 56 2.69 -7.87 3.95
N ARG A 57 1.36 -7.80 3.85
CA ARG A 57 0.49 -7.43 4.98
C ARG A 57 0.70 -8.32 6.19
N TYR A 58 0.83 -9.64 6.00
CA TYR A 58 1.08 -10.56 7.11
C TYR A 58 2.43 -10.32 7.78
N ARG A 59 3.49 -10.03 7.00
CA ARG A 59 4.80 -9.67 7.56
C ARG A 59 4.71 -8.38 8.37
N GLU A 60 4.05 -7.33 7.86
CA GLU A 60 3.86 -6.08 8.60
C GLU A 60 3.09 -6.28 9.90
N MET A 61 2.02 -7.08 9.88
CA MET A 61 1.27 -7.43 11.08
C MET A 61 2.16 -8.17 12.09
N ALA A 62 2.95 -9.14 11.65
CA ALA A 62 3.85 -9.90 12.51
C ALA A 62 4.94 -9.00 13.15
N HIS A 63 5.50 -8.04 12.40
CA HIS A 63 6.50 -7.11 12.94
C HIS A 63 5.94 -6.21 14.04
N THR A 64 4.63 -5.96 14.05
CA THR A 64 3.98 -5.10 15.05
C THR A 64 3.42 -5.88 16.24
N ASP A 65 3.36 -7.22 16.20
CA ASP A 65 2.78 -8.02 17.28
C ASP A 65 3.55 -7.91 18.60
N LYS A 66 4.88 -7.80 18.56
CA LYS A 66 5.71 -7.59 19.76
C LYS A 66 5.42 -6.25 20.46
N LEU A 67 4.97 -5.25 19.71
CA LEU A 67 4.63 -3.91 20.22
C LEU A 67 3.23 -3.84 20.82
N MET A 68 2.46 -4.93 20.73
CA MET A 68 1.12 -5.04 21.32
C MET A 68 1.14 -5.64 22.73
N MET A 69 2.31 -6.05 23.22
CA MET A 69 2.44 -6.62 24.57
C MET A 69 2.42 -5.49 25.62
N PRO A 70 1.80 -5.69 26.80
CA PRO A 70 1.67 -4.65 27.82
C PRO A 70 3.00 -4.09 28.34
N ASP A 71 4.05 -4.90 28.29
CA ASP A 71 5.42 -4.61 28.73
C ASP A 71 6.37 -4.29 27.56
N SER A 72 5.81 -4.11 26.36
CA SER A 72 6.63 -3.86 25.18
C SER A 72 7.33 -2.51 25.24
N THR A 73 8.60 -2.52 24.87
CA THR A 73 9.43 -1.32 24.73
C THR A 73 9.96 -1.22 23.31
N TYR A 74 10.07 -0.01 22.80
CA TYR A 74 10.72 0.29 21.53
C TYR A 74 11.79 1.36 21.76
N ASP A 75 13.03 1.08 21.36
CA ASP A 75 14.19 1.96 21.59
C ASP A 75 14.33 2.41 23.06
N GLY A 76 14.07 1.48 23.99
CA GLY A 76 14.13 1.74 25.44
C GLY A 76 12.94 2.50 26.02
N GLN A 77 11.95 2.89 25.21
CA GLN A 77 10.74 3.57 25.68
C GLN A 77 9.54 2.61 25.74
N PRO A 78 8.71 2.66 26.80
CA PRO A 78 7.46 1.91 26.85
C PRO A 78 6.54 2.30 25.69
N VAL A 79 6.00 1.30 24.99
CA VAL A 79 5.04 1.54 23.90
C VAL A 79 3.66 1.84 24.46
N LYS A 80 3.26 1.12 25.51
CA LYS A 80 1.95 1.26 26.15
C LYS A 80 1.74 2.67 26.70
N ASP A 81 0.52 3.18 26.51
CA ASP A 81 0.08 4.52 26.91
C ASP A 81 0.91 5.66 26.29
N SER A 82 1.73 5.36 25.28
CA SER A 82 2.54 6.32 24.55
C SER A 82 1.92 6.65 23.18
N PRO A 83 2.35 7.74 22.51
CA PRO A 83 1.98 8.01 21.13
C PRO A 83 2.30 6.85 20.17
N MET A 84 3.33 6.05 20.48
CA MET A 84 3.73 4.90 19.65
C MET A 84 2.65 3.81 19.61
N GLU A 85 1.93 3.58 20.72
CA GLU A 85 0.81 2.63 20.73
C GLU A 85 -0.31 3.10 19.80
N THR A 86 -0.64 4.38 19.84
CA THR A 86 -1.68 4.96 18.97
C THR A 86 -1.30 4.84 17.49
N ASP A 87 -0.04 5.14 17.15
CA ASP A 87 0.50 5.01 15.80
C ASP A 87 0.44 3.56 15.29
N ILE A 88 0.84 2.59 16.12
CA ILE A 88 0.84 1.16 15.75
C ILE A 88 -0.59 0.62 15.63
N LEU A 89 -1.50 1.04 16.50
CA LEU A 89 -2.91 0.67 16.41
C LEU A 89 -3.54 1.20 15.11
N ALA A 90 -3.28 2.46 14.77
CA ALA A 90 -3.73 3.06 13.52
C ALA A 90 -3.15 2.35 12.30
N TYR A 91 -1.84 2.06 12.33
CA TYR A 91 -1.17 1.34 11.25
C TYR A 91 -1.72 -0.07 11.06
N ARG A 92 -1.90 -0.85 12.15
CA ARG A 92 -2.50 -2.19 12.10
C ARG A 92 -3.94 -2.17 11.59
N LYS A 93 -4.73 -1.15 11.95
CA LYS A 93 -6.07 -0.97 11.39
C LYS A 93 -6.00 -0.73 9.88
N ALA A 94 -5.14 0.17 9.42
CA ALA A 94 -4.96 0.44 7.99
C ALA A 94 -4.52 -0.81 7.22
N LEU A 95 -3.65 -1.65 7.79
CA LEU A 95 -3.26 -2.93 7.20
C LEU A 95 -4.45 -3.89 7.07
N ARG A 96 -5.30 -4.01 8.09
CA ARG A 96 -6.48 -4.90 8.05
C ARG A 96 -7.48 -4.44 6.99
N ASP A 97 -7.69 -3.14 6.90
CA ASP A 97 -8.65 -2.53 5.98
C ASP A 97 -8.09 -2.44 4.54
N TYR A 98 -6.78 -2.63 4.35
CA TYR A 98 -6.12 -2.50 3.06
C TYR A 98 -6.70 -3.44 2.00
N ASP A 99 -7.24 -2.82 0.94
CA ASP A 99 -7.62 -3.46 -0.30
C ASP A 99 -6.74 -2.95 -1.45
N LEU A 100 -5.96 -3.87 -2.03
CA LEU A 100 -5.09 -3.66 -3.18
C LEU A 100 -5.80 -2.93 -4.35
N LYS A 101 -7.09 -3.18 -4.58
CA LYS A 101 -7.81 -2.58 -5.72
C LYS A 101 -8.17 -1.12 -5.51
N HIS A 102 -8.29 -0.69 -4.25
CA HIS A 102 -9.01 0.55 -3.92
C HIS A 102 -8.24 1.48 -2.98
N MET A 103 -7.15 1.00 -2.38
CA MET A 103 -6.40 1.74 -1.38
C MET A 103 -4.90 1.77 -1.71
N GLU A 104 -4.24 2.82 -1.23
CA GLU A 104 -2.78 2.87 -1.18
C GLU A 104 -2.27 1.83 -0.19
N ARG A 105 -1.02 1.37 -0.37
CA ARG A 105 -0.35 0.63 0.69
C ARG A 105 -0.22 1.52 1.93
N PRO A 106 -0.65 1.05 3.11
CA PRO A 106 -0.41 1.74 4.37
C PRO A 106 1.08 2.05 4.59
N VAL A 107 1.37 3.28 4.98
CA VAL A 107 2.73 3.73 5.29
C VAL A 107 3.03 3.50 6.77
N ARG A 108 4.20 2.95 7.06
CA ARG A 108 4.66 2.74 8.44
C ARG A 108 4.84 4.08 9.17
N PRO A 109 4.66 4.11 10.50
CA PRO A 109 5.11 5.24 11.30
C PRO A 109 6.61 5.49 11.10
N GLY A 110 7.03 6.76 11.00
CA GLY A 110 8.42 7.10 10.64
C GLY A 110 9.47 6.62 11.65
N TRP A 111 9.08 6.39 12.91
CA TRP A 111 9.94 5.83 13.95
C TRP A 111 10.04 4.30 13.89
N PHE A 112 9.05 3.63 13.29
CA PHE A 112 8.95 2.18 13.29
C PHE A 112 9.84 1.55 12.22
N ARG A 113 10.85 0.83 12.68
CA ARG A 113 11.78 0.06 11.87
C ARG A 113 11.57 -1.41 12.22
N PRO A 114 11.05 -2.24 11.30
CA PRO A 114 10.91 -3.66 11.58
C PRO A 114 12.30 -4.24 11.84
N VAL A 115 12.39 -5.07 12.88
CA VAL A 115 13.60 -5.86 13.13
C VAL A 115 13.73 -6.86 11.99
N GLN A 116 14.87 -6.80 11.27
CA GLN A 116 15.20 -7.71 10.17
C GLN A 116 15.39 -9.14 10.67
#